data_AF-A0A0D6LH95-F1
#
_entry.id   AF-A0A0D6LH95-F1
#
_cell.length_a   1.000
_cell.length_b   1.000
_cell.length_c   1.000
_cell.angle_alpha   90.00
_cell.angle_beta   90.00
_cell.angle_gamma   90.00
#
_symmetry.space_group_name_H-M   'P 1'
#
loop_
_entity.id
_entity.type
_entity.pdbx_description
1 polymer ?
#
loop_
_entity_poly.entity_id
_entity_poly.type
_entity_poly.pdbx_seq_one_letter_code
_entity_poly.pdbx_strand_id
1 'polypeptide(L)' 'MTRVALKAEKMDHHPEWFNVYNKVDITLSTHDCGGLSQKDVTLAKFIEAAKI' A
#
# COMPACT_ATOMS: atom_id res chain seq x y z
N MET A 1 1.98 -6.52 7.59
CA MET A 1 2.65 -5.24 7.25
C MET A 1 4.04 -5.39 6.62
N THR A 2 5.01 -6.10 7.22
CA THR A 2 6.41 -6.17 6.71
C THR A 2 6.55 -6.56 5.23
N ARG A 3 5.76 -7.54 4.76
CA ARG A 3 5.75 -7.95 3.34
C ARG A 3 5.33 -6.81 2.41
N VAL A 4 4.36 -6.00 2.82
CA VAL A 4 3.86 -4.85 2.05
C VAL A 4 4.88 -3.72 2.07
N ALA A 5 5.55 -3.48 3.21
CA ALA A 5 6.63 -2.48 3.30
C ALA A 5 7.78 -2.79 2.33
N LEU A 6 8.23 -4.05 2.23
CA LEU A 6 9.27 -4.45 1.29
C LEU A 6 8.85 -4.27 -0.18
N LYS A 7 7.57 -4.51 -0.48
CA LYS A 7 7.03 -4.31 -1.83
C LYS A 7 6.89 -2.84 -2.18
N ALA A 8 6.40 -2.03 -1.24
CA ALA A 8 6.28 -0.58 -1.35
C ALA A 8 7.65 0.05 -1.66
N GLU A 9 8.68 -0.35 -0.92
CA GLU A 9 10.05 0.12 -1.15
C GLU A 9 10.58 -0.26 -2.54
N LYS A 10 10.36 -1.50 -2.97
CA LYS A 10 10.76 -1.95 -4.32
C LYS A 10 10.03 -1.20 -5.44
N MET A 11 8.82 -0.70 -5.17
CA MET A 11 8.00 0.02 -6.13
C MET A 11 8.20 1.54 -6.08
N ASP A 12 8.94 2.04 -5.08
CA ASP A 12 9.00 3.46 -4.72
C ASP A 12 7.58 4.06 -4.68
N HIS A 13 6.71 3.38 -3.92
CA HIS A 13 5.31 3.73 -3.75
C HIS A 13 4.81 3.26 -2.39
N HIS A 14 4.61 4.21 -1.48
CA HIS A 14 4.31 3.91 -0.08
C HIS A 14 2.82 4.10 0.22
N PRO A 15 2.19 3.15 0.95
CA PRO A 15 0.83 3.32 1.41
C PRO A 15 0.78 4.28 2.60
N GLU A 16 -0.35 4.97 2.75
CA GLU A 16 -0.73 5.56 4.03
C GLU A 16 -1.50 4.49 4.81
N TRP A 17 -1.07 4.15 6.03
CA TRP A 17 -1.81 3.19 6.84
C TRP A 17 -1.87 3.57 8.30
N PHE A 18 -2.87 3.02 8.99
CA PHE A 18 -3.09 3.16 10.41
C PHE A 18 -3.27 1.77 11.01
N ASN A 19 -2.52 1.43 12.06
CA ASN A 19 -2.57 0.12 12.70
C ASN A 19 -2.96 0.22 14.17
N VAL A 20 -3.96 -0.56 14.57
CA VAL A 20 -4.34 -0.77 15.97
C VAL A 20 -4.39 -2.26 16.23
N TYR A 21 -3.36 -2.76 16.92
CA TYR A 21 -3.19 -4.17 17.24
C TYR A 21 -3.33 -5.08 16.00
N ASN A 22 -4.48 -5.72 15.83
CA ASN A 22 -4.77 -6.66 14.74
C ASN A 22 -5.54 -6.04 13.57
N LYS A 23 -5.79 -4.73 13.57
CA LYS A 23 -6.47 -4.03 12.47
C LYS A 23 -5.51 -3.09 11.77
N VAL A 24 -5.55 -3.08 10.44
CA VAL A 24 -4.77 -2.16 9.60
C VAL A 24 -5.72 -1.53 8.60
N ASP A 25 -5.87 -0.21 8.68
CA ASP A 25 -6.57 0.60 7.69
C ASP A 25 -5.54 1.13 6.70
N ILE A 26 -5.78 0.97 5.39
CA ILE A 26 -4.82 1.33 4.34
C ILE A 26 -5.50 2.24 3.32
N THR A 27 -4.85 3.36 3.04
CA THR A 27 -5.20 4.33 2.00
C THR A 27 -4.09 4.38 0.96
N LEU A 28 -4.46 4.33 -0.32
CA LEU A 28 -3.54 4.37 -1.45
C LEU A 28 -3.86 5.57 -2.33
N SER A 29 -2.84 6.37 -2.61
CA SER A 29 -2.91 7.50 -3.53
C SER A 29 -1.50 7.75 -4.06
N THR A 30 -1.41 8.23 -5.30
CA THR A 30 -0.16 8.65 -5.90
C THR A 30 -0.05 10.17 -5.83
N HIS A 31 0.87 10.66 -5.01
CA HIS A 31 1.08 12.09 -4.76
C HIS A 31 1.40 12.85 -6.06
N ASP A 32 2.26 12.30 -6.92
CA ASP A 32 2.72 12.93 -8.16
C ASP A 32 1.60 13.27 -9.13
N CYS A 33 0.52 12.47 -9.17
CA CYS A 33 -0.64 12.71 -10.02
C CYS A 33 -1.85 13.24 -9.25
N GLY A 34 -1.71 13.52 -7.95
CA GLY A 34 -2.78 14.05 -7.09
C GLY A 34 -3.99 13.12 -6.99
N GLY A 35 -3.79 11.80 -7.13
CA GLY A 35 -4.90 10.85 -7.20
C GLY A 35 -4.46 9.42 -7.47
N LEU A 36 -5.37 8.60 -8.01
CA LEU A 36 -5.08 7.19 -8.28
C LEU A 36 -4.21 7.00 -9.52
N SER A 37 -3.24 6.10 -9.41
CA SER A 37 -2.43 5.63 -10.53
C SER A 37 -2.37 4.10 -10.59
N GLN A 38 -1.71 3.59 -11.63
CA GLN A 38 -1.45 2.16 -11.78
C GLN A 38 -0.58 1.59 -10.64
N LYS A 39 0.21 2.43 -9.97
CA LYS A 39 1.02 2.02 -8.80
C LYS A 39 0.11 1.62 -7.64
N ASP A 40 -0.95 2.38 -7.38
CA ASP A 40 -1.95 2.10 -6.35
C ASP A 40 -2.64 0.76 -6.59
N VAL A 41 -3.11 0.53 -7.82
CA VAL A 41 -3.77 -0.73 -8.20
C VAL A 41 -2.82 -1.92 -8.04
N THR A 42 -1.55 -1.75 -8.39
CA THR A 42 -0.55 -2.82 -8.29
C THR A 42 -0.22 -3.15 -6.84
N LEU A 43 -0.09 -2.12 -5.99
CA LEU A 43 0.17 -2.31 -4.57
C LEU A 43 -1.06 -2.91 -3.85
N ALA A 44 -2.27 -2.47 -4.19
CA ALA A 44 -3.52 -3.02 -3.67
C ALA A 44 -3.66 -4.52 -3.94
N LYS A 45 -3.39 -4.96 -5.18
CA LYS A 45 -3.41 -6.39 -5.54
C LYS A 45 -2.40 -7.21 -4.74
N PHE A 46 -1.22 -6.64 -4.45
CA PHE A 46 -0.23 -7.30 -3.64
C PHE A 46 -0.64 -7.38 -2.16
N ILE A 47 -1.24 -6.32 -1.62
CA ILE A 47 -1.78 -6.29 -0.25
C ILE A 47 -2.84 -7.38 -0.08
N GLU A 48 -3.77 -7.48 -1.02
CA GLU A 48 -4.83 -8.50 -1.03
C GLU A 48 -4.23 -9.93 -1.04
N ALA A 49 -3.24 -10.17 -1.90
CA ALA A 49 -2.54 -11.46 -1.95
C ALA A 49 -1.71 -11.74 -0.67
N ALA A 50 -1.26 -10.70 0.02
CA ALA A 50 -0.47 -10.83 1.24
C ALA A 50 -1.31 -11.15 2.48
N LYS A 51 -2.63 -10.89 2.46
CA LYS A 51 -3.60 -11.09 3.56
C LYS A 51 -3.06 -10.58 4.90
N ILE A 52 -2.87 -9.27 4.99
CA ILE A 52 -2.27 -8.59 6.14
C ILE A 52 -3.29 -8.04 7.13
#